data_AF-A0A2N2IPF3-F1
#
_entry.id   AF-A0A2N2IPF3-F1
#
_cell.length_a   1.000
_cell.length_b   1.000
_cell.length_c   1.000
_cell.angle_alpha   90.00
_cell.angle_beta   90.00
_cell.angle_gamma   90.00
#
_symmetry.space_group_name_H-M   'P 1'
#
loop_
_entity.id
_entity.type
_entity.pdbx_description
1 polymer ?
#
loop_
_entity_poly.entity_id
_entity_poly.type
_entity_poly.pdbx_seq_one_letter_code
_entity_poly.pdbx_strand_id
1 'polypeptide(L)'
;MKSKTKIVLSLCGMGFALLAFAPGCVSGDGEGGETPLDCGEHGSAHDGHCHCDQGFLNDGTTCVEPDAITEVCEEHDEDAGTEEHHHGACLCPSTGTCPCEGTIESLAGKEYCVPDLHEH
;
A
#
# COMPACT_ATOMS: atom_id res chain seq x y z
N MET A 1 7.39 -54.20 -7.12
CA MET A 1 6.19 -54.19 -8.00
C MET A 1 6.35 -52.99 -8.94
N LYS A 2 6.38 -53.20 -10.27
CA LYS A 2 6.69 -52.17 -11.27
C LYS A 2 5.39 -51.77 -11.99
N SER A 3 4.83 -50.62 -11.63
CA SER A 3 3.64 -50.07 -12.29
C SER A 3 4.00 -49.55 -13.68
N LYS A 4 3.40 -50.16 -14.70
CA LYS A 4 3.50 -49.76 -16.10
C LYS A 4 2.32 -48.83 -16.41
N THR A 5 2.55 -47.52 -16.44
CA THR A 5 1.55 -46.55 -16.87
C THR A 5 1.48 -46.58 -18.40
N LYS A 6 0.36 -47.07 -18.94
CA LYS A 6 0.08 -47.10 -20.37
C LYS A 6 -0.41 -45.72 -20.82
N ILE A 7 0.32 -45.14 -21.75
CA ILE A 7 -0.08 -43.97 -22.54
C ILE A 7 -1.25 -44.42 -23.43
N VAL A 8 -2.42 -43.80 -23.26
CA VAL A 8 -3.55 -43.98 -24.17
C VAL A 8 -3.81 -42.64 -24.84
N LEU A 9 -3.23 -42.52 -26.04
CA LEU A 9 -3.53 -41.52 -27.05
C LEU A 9 -4.96 -41.79 -27.55
N SER A 10 -5.90 -40.86 -27.36
CA SER A 10 -7.27 -41.05 -27.86
C SER A 10 -7.90 -39.75 -28.35
N LEU A 11 -7.91 -39.67 -29.69
CA LEU A 11 -8.84 -38.98 -30.59
C LEU A 11 -8.96 -37.45 -30.54
N CYS A 12 -8.44 -36.87 -31.63
CA CYS A 12 -9.03 -35.71 -32.31
C CYS A 12 -10.55 -35.92 -32.48
N GLY A 13 -11.34 -35.19 -31.69
CA GLY A 13 -12.76 -34.99 -31.89
C GLY A 13 -13.01 -33.52 -32.24
N MET A 14 -13.34 -33.28 -33.51
CA MET A 14 -13.78 -31.99 -34.03
C MET A 14 -15.07 -31.53 -33.32
N GLY A 15 -15.14 -30.23 -33.00
CA GLY A 15 -16.37 -29.62 -32.50
C GLY A 15 -16.19 -28.22 -31.94
N PHE A 16 -15.53 -27.31 -32.66
CA PHE A 16 -15.49 -25.89 -32.29
C PHE A 16 -16.84 -25.25 -32.68
N ALA A 17 -17.85 -25.47 -31.84
CA ALA A 17 -19.13 -24.77 -31.93
C ALA A 17 -18.96 -23.39 -31.29
N LEU A 18 -19.09 -22.36 -32.12
CA LEU A 18 -19.29 -20.97 -31.73
C LEU A 18 -20.46 -20.86 -30.73
N LEU A 19 -20.15 -20.56 -29.47
CA LEU A 19 -21.05 -19.86 -28.56
C LEU A 19 -20.28 -18.72 -27.90
N ALA A 20 -20.49 -17.54 -28.44
CA ALA A 20 -20.23 -16.28 -27.77
C ALA A 20 -21.17 -16.16 -26.56
N PHE A 21 -20.64 -16.05 -25.34
CA PHE A 21 -21.31 -15.36 -24.23
C PHE A 21 -20.23 -14.78 -23.29
N ALA A 22 -20.54 -13.58 -22.80
CA ALA A 22 -19.64 -12.54 -22.32
C ALA A 22 -18.67 -12.92 -21.17
N PRO A 23 -17.53 -12.21 -21.05
CA PRO A 23 -16.76 -12.16 -19.80
C PRO A 23 -17.54 -11.33 -18.78
N GLY A 24 -18.44 -11.96 -18.05
CA GLY A 24 -19.00 -11.41 -16.82
C GLY A 24 -18.14 -11.86 -15.66
N CYS A 25 -17.30 -10.97 -15.14
CA CYS A 25 -16.61 -11.16 -13.88
C CYS A 25 -17.66 -11.40 -12.78
N VAL A 26 -17.72 -12.61 -12.23
CA VAL A 26 -18.39 -12.85 -10.95
C VAL A 26 -17.43 -12.39 -9.86
N SER A 27 -17.45 -11.10 -9.57
CA SER A 27 -16.82 -10.57 -8.35
C SER A 27 -17.68 -10.98 -7.18
N GLY A 28 -17.09 -11.75 -6.26
CA GLY A 28 -17.75 -12.26 -5.08
C GLY A 28 -18.32 -11.14 -4.20
N ASP A 29 -19.46 -11.45 -3.61
CA ASP A 29 -20.16 -10.74 -2.55
C ASP A 29 -19.24 -10.63 -1.32
N GLY A 30 -18.73 -9.43 -1.06
CA GLY A 30 -17.90 -9.09 0.10
C GLY A 30 -18.63 -8.07 0.95
N GLU A 31 -19.32 -8.55 1.98
CA GLU A 31 -20.00 -7.77 3.01
C GLU A 31 -18.94 -7.26 4.01
N GLY A 32 -18.72 -5.95 4.05
CA GLY A 32 -17.76 -5.28 4.92
C GLY A 32 -17.54 -3.82 4.50
N GLY A 33 -18.45 -2.94 4.90
CA GLY A 33 -18.52 -1.54 4.44
C GLY A 33 -17.49 -0.62 5.07
N GLU A 34 -16.25 -0.68 4.59
CA GLU A 34 -15.28 0.40 4.68
C GLU A 34 -14.82 0.73 3.26
N THR A 35 -14.92 2.00 2.86
CA THR A 35 -14.33 2.43 1.59
C THR A 35 -12.82 2.20 1.69
N PRO A 36 -12.19 1.49 0.74
CA PRO A 36 -10.75 1.32 0.73
C PRO A 36 -10.08 2.70 0.77
N LEU A 37 -9.03 2.85 1.59
CA LEU A 37 -8.18 4.04 1.58
C LEU A 37 -7.60 4.25 0.19
N ASP A 38 -7.63 5.49 -0.29
CA ASP A 38 -7.12 5.86 -1.61
C ASP A 38 -5.66 6.31 -1.52
N CYS A 39 -4.75 5.35 -1.68
CA CYS A 39 -3.31 5.59 -1.64
C CYS A 39 -2.74 6.14 -2.96
N GLY A 40 -3.60 6.44 -3.94
CA GLY A 40 -3.18 6.94 -5.25
C GLY A 40 -2.49 5.87 -6.10
N GLU A 41 -1.76 6.31 -7.14
CA GLU A 41 -1.03 5.41 -8.06
C GLU A 41 0.27 4.86 -7.46
N HIS A 42 0.75 5.46 -6.36
CA HIS A 42 2.08 5.21 -5.79
C HIS A 42 2.03 4.56 -4.41
N GLY A 43 0.96 3.84 -4.13
CA GLY A 43 0.79 3.19 -2.84
C GLY A 43 -0.24 2.08 -2.85
N SER A 44 -0.18 1.28 -1.80
CA SER A 44 -1.14 0.22 -1.54
C SER A 44 -1.73 0.39 -0.15
N ALA A 45 -3.06 0.33 -0.06
CA ALA A 45 -3.77 0.38 1.20
C ALA A 45 -3.62 -0.96 1.92
N HIS A 46 -3.23 -0.91 3.19
CA HIS A 46 -3.18 -2.06 4.08
C HIS A 46 -3.54 -1.61 5.49
N ASP A 47 -4.45 -2.34 6.14
CA ASP A 47 -4.78 -2.20 7.56
C ASP A 47 -5.05 -0.76 8.06
N GLY A 48 -5.65 0.09 7.23
CA GLY A 48 -5.99 1.46 7.64
C GLY A 48 -4.95 2.53 7.29
N HIS A 49 -3.87 2.18 6.59
CA HIS A 49 -2.87 3.15 6.12
C HIS A 49 -2.33 2.82 4.72
N CYS A 50 -1.49 3.71 4.20
CA CYS A 50 -0.85 3.53 2.89
C CYS A 50 0.60 3.11 3.04
N HIS A 51 0.97 2.01 2.38
CA HIS A 51 2.35 1.70 2.06
C HIS A 51 2.70 2.32 0.72
N CYS A 52 3.52 3.37 0.75
CA CYS A 52 3.96 4.08 -0.45
C CYS A 52 5.13 3.36 -1.12
N ASP A 53 5.15 3.45 -2.45
CA ASP A 53 6.25 2.97 -3.27
C ASP A 53 7.54 3.74 -2.97
N GLN A 54 8.68 3.13 -3.28
CA GLN A 54 9.98 3.74 -3.05
C GLN A 54 10.08 5.13 -3.72
N GLY A 55 10.44 6.14 -2.92
CA GLY A 55 10.57 7.52 -3.36
C GLY A 55 9.30 8.35 -3.24
N PHE A 56 8.18 7.76 -2.78
CA PHE A 56 6.96 8.47 -2.40
C PHE A 56 6.77 8.40 -0.89
N LEU A 57 6.09 9.40 -0.34
CA LEU A 57 5.85 9.52 1.09
C LEU A 57 4.35 9.67 1.34
N ASN A 58 3.86 9.14 2.46
CA ASN A 58 2.48 9.35 2.88
C ASN A 58 2.35 10.77 3.46
N ASP A 59 1.36 11.57 3.04
CA ASP A 59 1.12 12.91 3.59
C ASP A 59 0.08 12.93 4.73
N GLY A 60 -0.25 11.76 5.26
CA GLY A 60 -1.36 11.52 6.19
C GLY A 60 -2.66 11.10 5.48
N THR A 61 -2.73 11.21 4.15
CA THR A 61 -3.93 10.88 3.37
C THR A 61 -3.62 9.96 2.20
N THR A 62 -2.55 10.22 1.46
CA THR A 62 -2.19 9.48 0.24
C THR A 62 -0.68 9.51 -0.01
N CYS A 63 -0.22 8.79 -1.03
CA CYS A 63 1.19 8.75 -1.40
C CYS A 63 1.53 9.86 -2.40
N VAL A 64 2.46 10.74 -2.02
CA VAL A 64 2.86 11.92 -2.80
C VAL A 64 4.37 11.97 -3.02
N GLU A 65 4.81 12.79 -3.96
CA GLU A 65 6.23 13.07 -4.16
C GLU A 65 6.81 13.80 -2.92
N PRO A 66 8.09 13.59 -2.57
CA PRO A 66 8.67 14.16 -1.34
C PRO A 66 8.60 15.69 -1.29
N ASP A 67 8.75 16.37 -2.43
CA ASP A 67 8.65 17.84 -2.49
C ASP A 67 7.23 18.39 -2.17
N ALA A 68 6.20 17.54 -2.16
CA ALA A 68 4.86 17.91 -1.71
C ALA A 68 4.72 17.90 -0.17
N ILE A 69 5.60 17.18 0.54
CA ILE A 69 5.64 17.22 2.00
C ILE A 69 6.29 18.54 2.43
N THR A 70 5.48 19.43 2.98
CA THR A 70 5.90 20.76 3.42
C THR A 70 5.76 20.99 4.92
N GLU A 71 5.01 20.11 5.59
CA GLU A 71 4.85 20.13 7.05
C GLU A 71 6.18 19.74 7.71
N VAL A 72 6.60 20.54 8.69
CA VAL A 72 7.83 20.30 9.47
C VAL A 72 7.46 19.50 10.70
N CYS A 73 8.24 18.46 11.00
CA CYS A 73 8.00 17.63 12.18
C CYS A 73 8.13 18.47 13.47
N GLU A 74 7.13 18.36 14.34
CA GLU A 74 7.13 18.95 15.67
C GLU A 74 7.20 17.84 16.72
N GLU A 75 7.68 18.17 17.92
CA GLU A 75 7.74 17.24 19.06
C GLU A 75 6.34 17.20 19.69
N HIS A 76 5.76 16.00 19.84
CA HIS A 76 4.42 15.85 20.41
C HIS A 76 4.50 15.52 21.90
N ASP A 77 3.91 16.36 22.75
CA ASP A 77 3.72 16.05 24.17
C ASP A 77 2.57 15.04 24.32
N GLU A 78 2.92 13.83 24.76
CA GLU A 78 2.06 12.68 25.02
C GLU A 78 0.88 12.94 26.02
N ASP A 79 0.86 14.11 26.67
CA ASP A 79 -0.17 14.56 27.60
C ASP A 79 -1.26 15.47 26.99
N ALA A 80 -1.12 15.90 25.73
CA ALA A 80 -2.11 16.72 25.04
C ALA A 80 -3.22 15.85 24.43
N GLY A 81 -4.13 15.40 25.29
CA GLY A 81 -5.22 14.49 24.93
C GLY A 81 -6.02 14.89 23.68
N THR A 82 -6.32 13.86 22.87
CA THR A 82 -7.34 13.77 21.81
C THR A 82 -7.09 14.35 20.42
N GLU A 83 -5.90 14.84 20.09
CA GLU A 83 -5.63 15.22 18.69
C GLU A 83 -5.10 14.01 17.91
N GLU A 84 -5.93 13.48 16.99
CA GLU A 84 -5.54 12.46 16.02
C GLU A 84 -4.35 13.00 15.20
N HIS A 85 -3.13 12.54 15.50
CA HIS A 85 -1.95 12.98 14.77
C HIS A 85 -1.97 12.41 13.36
N HIS A 86 -1.71 13.27 12.37
CA HIS A 86 -1.59 12.86 10.98
C HIS A 86 -0.40 11.89 10.84
N HIS A 87 -0.67 10.62 10.55
CA HIS A 87 0.34 9.55 10.42
C HIS A 87 1.18 9.64 9.13
N GLY A 88 1.36 10.86 8.60
CA GLY A 88 2.15 11.14 7.41
C GLY A 88 3.61 11.42 7.73
N ALA A 89 4.46 11.32 6.70
CA ALA A 89 5.81 11.82 6.73
C ALA A 89 5.85 13.34 6.87
N CYS A 90 6.91 13.85 7.49
CA CYS A 90 7.14 15.28 7.71
C CYS A 90 8.61 15.63 7.46
N LEU A 91 8.91 16.91 7.22
CA LEU A 91 10.27 17.41 7.04
C LEU A 91 10.99 17.49 8.40
N CYS A 92 12.19 16.93 8.48
CA CYS A 92 13.01 17.04 9.69
C CYS A 92 13.45 18.50 9.91
N PRO A 93 13.23 19.10 11.10
CA PRO A 93 13.65 20.47 11.39
C PRO A 93 15.17 20.62 11.53
N SER A 94 15.89 19.51 11.75
CA SER A 94 17.34 19.47 11.91
C SER A 94 17.90 18.17 11.37
N THR A 95 19.10 18.26 10.77
CA THR A 95 19.71 17.11 10.10
C THR A 95 19.95 15.96 11.08
N GLY A 96 19.56 14.74 10.69
CA GLY A 96 19.73 13.53 11.48
C GLY A 96 18.90 13.46 12.76
N THR A 97 17.88 14.33 12.93
CA THR A 97 16.95 14.30 14.06
C THR A 97 15.51 14.20 13.55
N CYS A 98 14.79 13.16 13.95
CA CYS A 98 13.34 13.11 13.85
C CYS A 98 12.76 13.36 15.25
N PRO A 99 11.94 14.41 15.44
CA PRO A 99 11.25 14.67 16.72
C PRO A 99 10.01 13.79 16.91
N CYS A 100 9.56 13.09 15.86
CA CYS A 100 8.50 12.09 15.92
C CYS A 100 9.11 10.68 16.12
N GLU A 101 8.30 9.70 16.54
CA GLU A 101 8.71 8.30 16.48
C GLU A 101 8.67 7.83 15.00
N GLY A 102 9.84 7.54 14.41
CA GLY A 102 9.93 7.15 13.00
C GLY A 102 11.36 7.00 12.49
N THR A 103 11.49 6.68 11.20
CA THR A 103 12.76 6.51 10.50
C THR A 103 13.09 7.73 9.65
N ILE A 104 14.36 8.17 9.63
CA ILE A 104 14.80 9.28 8.79
C ILE A 104 15.16 8.77 7.39
N GLU A 105 14.52 9.34 6.37
CA GLU A 105 14.83 9.12 4.97
C GLU A 105 15.38 10.37 4.29
N SER A 106 16.46 10.21 3.53
CA SER A 106 17.08 11.29 2.74
C SER A 106 16.64 11.22 1.29
N LEU A 107 15.76 12.14 0.87
CA LEU A 107 15.23 12.20 -0.49
C LEU A 107 15.40 13.61 -1.06
N ALA A 108 15.90 13.71 -2.30
CA ALA A 108 16.15 14.99 -2.98
C ALA A 108 17.00 16.02 -2.18
N GLY A 109 17.88 15.55 -1.28
CA GLY A 109 18.72 16.40 -0.44
C GLY A 109 18.01 17.01 0.77
N LYS A 110 16.79 16.57 1.07
CA LYS A 110 16.04 16.87 2.30
C LYS A 110 15.94 15.60 3.14
N GLU A 111 15.78 15.77 4.43
CA GLU A 111 15.50 14.66 5.35
C GLU A 111 14.04 14.73 5.77
N TYR A 112 13.38 13.59 5.68
CA TYR A 112 12.01 13.38 6.07
C TYR A 112 11.98 12.38 7.22
N CYS A 113 11.14 12.62 8.20
CA CYS A 113 10.79 11.57 9.14
C CYS A 113 9.58 10.82 8.62
N VAL A 114 9.73 9.51 8.51
CA VAL A 114 8.69 8.58 8.03
C VAL A 114 8.24 7.76 9.24
N PRO A 115 7.00 7.93 9.72
CA PRO A 115 6.48 7.15 10.84
C PRO A 115 6.55 5.65 10.54
N ASP A 116 6.84 4.85 11.57
CA ASP A 116 6.72 3.40 11.48
C ASP A 116 5.21 3.07 11.57
N LEU A 117 4.58 2.85 10.43
CA LEU A 117 3.19 2.41 10.36
C LEU A 117 3.15 0.94 10.78
N HIS A 118 3.16 0.69 12.09
CA HIS A 118 3.15 -0.65 12.63
C HIS A 118 1.93 -1.44 12.14
N GLU A 119 2.17 -2.63 11.60
CA GLU A 119 1.14 -3.65 11.37
C GLU A 119 0.66 -4.13 12.77
N HIS A 120 -0.59 -3.86 13.15
CA HIS A 120 -1.15 -4.31 14.43
C HIS A 120 -1.94 -5.62 14.30
#